data_AF-A0A816KFN8-F1
#
_entry.id   AF-A0A816KFN8-F1
#
_cell.length_a   1.000
_cell.length_b   1.000
_cell.length_c   1.000
_cell.angle_alpha   90.00
_cell.angle_beta   90.00
_cell.angle_gamma   90.00
#
_symmetry.space_group_name_H-M   'P 1'
#
loop_
_entity.id
_entity.type
_entity.pdbx_description
1 polymer ?
#
loop_
_entity_poly.entity_id
_entity_poly.type
_entity_poly.pdbx_seq_one_letter_code
_entity_poly.pdbx_strand_id
1 'polypeptide(L)'
;MLSTAVFGKGFMARDMGFINTAGPSKHQAVALMVSADLTAFYCCTMNAYQDTLYVHAQRQYYRDCTIIGTVNFIFGNADSVLQNCKILPRQPMKGQKNTITAQGRKDPNQNTGISIHRCSIYPLGGLTGVQMFLGQPCKN
;
A
#
# COMPACT_ATOMS: atom_id res chain seq x y z
N MET A 1 -9.36 -6.33 -9.26
CA MET A 1 -8.39 -6.77 -10.30
C MET A 1 -6.98 -6.78 -9.70
N LEU A 2 -6.12 -7.74 -10.03
CA LEU A 2 -4.75 -7.86 -9.50
C LEU A 2 -3.75 -7.85 -10.66
N SER A 3 -2.69 -7.04 -10.58
CA SER A 3 -1.67 -6.94 -11.65
C SER A 3 -0.47 -7.86 -11.43
N THR A 4 0.10 -7.87 -10.22
CA THR A 4 1.27 -8.71 -9.90
C THR A 4 1.14 -9.32 -8.51
N ALA A 5 1.52 -10.59 -8.39
CA ALA A 5 1.50 -11.34 -7.14
C ALA A 5 2.87 -11.98 -6.87
N VAL A 6 3.37 -11.84 -5.64
CA VAL A 6 4.65 -12.41 -5.20
C VAL A 6 4.39 -13.45 -4.13
N PHE A 7 4.80 -14.69 -4.40
CA PHE A 7 4.68 -15.84 -3.47
C PHE A 7 6.04 -16.46 -3.09
N GLY A 8 7.11 -16.14 -3.83
CA GLY A 8 8.44 -16.70 -3.58
C GLY A 8 9.15 -16.07 -2.38
N LYS A 9 9.57 -16.90 -1.41
CA LYS A 9 10.40 -16.48 -0.27
C LYS A 9 11.70 -15.82 -0.77
N GLY A 10 12.10 -14.72 -0.13
CA GLY A 10 13.34 -14.02 -0.49
C GLY A 10 13.24 -13.19 -1.77
N PHE A 11 12.04 -12.99 -2.33
CA PHE A 11 11.87 -12.19 -3.53
C PHE A 11 12.37 -10.75 -3.29
N MET A 12 13.15 -10.26 -4.25
CA MET A 12 13.66 -8.89 -4.26
C MET A 12 13.31 -8.21 -5.58
N ALA A 13 12.87 -6.96 -5.50
CA ALA A 13 12.68 -6.11 -6.67
C ALA A 13 13.36 -4.76 -6.44
N ARG A 14 13.91 -4.20 -7.52
CA ARG A 14 14.62 -2.93 -7.49
C ARG A 14 14.39 -2.14 -8.78
N ASP A 15 14.32 -0.81 -8.65
CA ASP A 15 14.31 0.14 -9.76
C ASP A 15 13.21 -0.14 -10.81
N MET A 16 12.01 -0.53 -10.36
CA MET A 16 10.88 -0.88 -11.24
C MET A 16 9.50 -0.46 -10.72
N GLY A 17 8.49 -0.47 -11.59
CA GLY A 17 7.11 -0.09 -11.28
C GLY A 17 6.12 -1.25 -11.37
N PHE A 18 5.20 -1.30 -10.41
CA PHE A 18 3.99 -2.15 -10.40
C PHE A 18 2.77 -1.24 -10.51
N ILE A 19 2.01 -1.35 -11.60
CA ILE A 19 0.96 -0.38 -11.95
C ILE A 19 -0.33 -1.11 -12.29
N ASN A 20 -1.44 -0.65 -11.71
CA ASN A 20 -2.78 -1.07 -12.12
C ASN A 20 -3.56 0.14 -12.67
N THR A 21 -3.95 0.07 -13.93
CA THR A 21 -4.58 1.19 -14.68
C THR A 21 -6.11 1.16 -14.67
N ALA A 22 -6.75 0.27 -13.89
CA ALA A 22 -8.22 0.14 -13.86
C ALA A 22 -8.95 1.45 -13.54
N GLY A 23 -8.33 2.36 -12.78
CA GLY A 23 -8.91 3.65 -12.42
C GLY A 23 -9.79 3.60 -11.18
N PRO A 24 -10.23 4.77 -10.68
CA PRO A 24 -10.94 4.87 -9.41
C PRO A 24 -12.38 4.33 -9.48
N SER A 25 -13.00 4.34 -10.67
CA SER A 25 -14.37 3.84 -10.91
C SER A 25 -14.51 2.32 -10.88
N LYS A 26 -13.38 1.59 -10.89
CA LYS A 26 -13.36 0.11 -10.82
C LYS A 26 -13.22 -0.41 -9.39
N HIS A 27 -13.26 0.47 -8.40
CA HIS A 27 -13.08 0.12 -7.00
C HIS A 27 -11.75 -0.64 -6.78
N GLN A 28 -11.77 -1.80 -6.13
CA GLN A 28 -10.56 -2.53 -5.73
C GLN A 28 -9.69 -2.98 -6.92
N ALA A 29 -8.49 -2.41 -7.01
CA ALA A 29 -7.54 -2.67 -8.09
C ALA A 29 -6.09 -2.69 -7.57
N VAL A 30 -5.61 -3.89 -7.25
CA VAL A 30 -4.29 -4.12 -6.66
C VAL A 30 -3.21 -4.05 -7.73
N ALA A 31 -2.20 -3.21 -7.50
CA ALA A 31 -0.98 -3.18 -8.31
C ALA A 31 -0.02 -4.29 -7.92
N LEU A 32 0.22 -4.46 -6.62
CA LEU A 32 1.13 -5.46 -6.08
C LEU A 32 0.51 -6.14 -4.86
N MET A 33 0.45 -7.47 -4.90
CA MET A 33 0.16 -8.31 -3.73
C MET A 33 1.40 -9.11 -3.34
N VAL A 34 1.79 -9.03 -2.08
CA VAL A 34 2.95 -9.77 -1.55
C VAL A 34 2.49 -10.72 -0.46
N SER A 35 2.69 -12.01 -0.70
CA SER A 35 2.36 -13.11 0.21
C SER A 35 3.56 -14.04 0.35
N ALA A 36 4.72 -13.45 0.66
CA ALA A 36 6.00 -14.13 0.73
C ALA A 36 6.87 -13.58 1.86
N ASP A 37 7.65 -14.46 2.47
CA ASP A 37 8.52 -14.12 3.60
C ASP A 37 9.89 -13.62 3.14
N LEU A 38 10.50 -12.75 3.95
CA LEU A 38 11.81 -12.13 3.70
C LEU A 38 11.88 -11.40 2.36
N THR A 39 10.83 -10.66 2.01
CA THR A 39 10.80 -9.89 0.75
C THR A 39 11.34 -8.47 0.94
N ALA A 40 11.99 -7.95 -0.10
CA ALA A 40 12.51 -6.59 -0.12
C ALA A 40 12.23 -5.86 -1.43
N PHE A 41 11.82 -4.60 -1.33
CA PHE A 41 11.59 -3.71 -2.47
C PHE A 41 12.42 -2.44 -2.28
N TYR A 42 13.23 -2.09 -3.29
CA TYR A 42 14.14 -0.94 -3.23
C TYR A 42 13.93 0.00 -4.43
N CYS A 43 13.67 1.28 -4.21
CA CYS A 43 13.41 2.25 -5.30
C CYS A 43 12.28 1.81 -6.25
N CYS A 44 11.30 1.08 -5.74
CA CYS A 44 10.16 0.61 -6.54
C CYS A 44 8.99 1.62 -6.48
N THR A 45 8.15 1.61 -7.51
CA THR A 45 6.90 2.37 -7.53
C THR A 45 5.69 1.44 -7.53
N MET A 46 4.74 1.67 -6.64
CA MET A 46 3.44 1.00 -6.64
C MET A 46 2.36 2.06 -6.90
N ASN A 47 1.63 1.92 -8.01
CA ASN A 47 0.70 2.95 -8.48
C ASN A 47 -0.65 2.35 -8.89
N ALA A 48 -1.69 2.68 -8.14
CA ALA A 48 -3.08 2.44 -8.51
C ALA A 48 -3.98 3.49 -7.84
N TYR A 49 -5.24 3.12 -7.57
CA TYR A 49 -6.19 3.94 -6.84
C TYR A 49 -6.55 3.24 -5.52
N GLN A 50 -7.70 2.54 -5.48
CA GLN A 50 -8.13 1.81 -4.30
C GLN A 50 -7.38 0.46 -4.21
N ASP A 51 -6.91 0.13 -3.00
CA ASP A 51 -6.22 -1.13 -2.66
C ASP A 51 -4.89 -1.34 -3.43
N THR A 52 -4.06 -0.29 -3.56
CA THR A 52 -2.84 -0.31 -4.40
C THR A 52 -1.82 -1.39 -4.01
N LEU A 53 -1.37 -1.39 -2.75
CA LEU A 53 -0.36 -2.30 -2.21
C LEU A 53 -1.00 -3.23 -1.19
N TYR A 54 -1.11 -4.51 -1.54
CA TYR A 54 -1.61 -5.55 -0.66
C TYR A 54 -0.46 -6.26 0.05
N VAL A 55 -0.12 -5.78 1.26
CA VAL A 55 0.81 -6.44 2.18
C VAL A 55 0.12 -7.63 2.86
N HIS A 56 -0.14 -8.68 2.08
CA HIS A 56 -1.04 -9.78 2.47
C HIS A 56 -0.57 -10.53 3.73
N ALA A 57 0.65 -11.07 3.72
CA ALA A 57 1.18 -11.89 4.82
C ALA A 57 2.72 -11.93 4.83
N GLN A 58 3.28 -12.41 5.95
CA GLN A 58 4.73 -12.60 6.19
C GLN A 58 5.52 -11.30 6.37
N ARG A 59 6.86 -11.40 6.45
CA ARG A 59 7.76 -10.26 6.70
C ARG A 59 8.18 -9.59 5.39
N GLN A 60 8.01 -8.28 5.33
CA GLN A 60 8.18 -7.49 4.11
C GLN A 60 8.87 -6.16 4.40
N TYR A 61 9.82 -5.78 3.55
CA TYR A 61 10.55 -4.52 3.70
C TYR A 61 10.49 -3.69 2.41
N TYR A 62 10.10 -2.42 2.55
CA TYR A 62 10.01 -1.46 1.45
C TYR A 62 10.90 -0.27 1.78
N ARG A 63 11.87 0.05 0.92
CA ARG A 63 12.81 1.15 1.14
C ARG A 63 12.94 2.03 -0.09
N ASP A 64 12.92 3.34 0.12
CA ASP A 64 13.06 4.35 -0.94
C ASP A 64 11.98 4.20 -2.04
N CYS A 65 10.85 3.55 -1.70
CA CYS A 65 9.76 3.29 -2.64
C CYS A 65 8.78 4.45 -2.71
N THR A 66 8.03 4.53 -3.81
CA THR A 66 6.92 5.46 -3.98
C THR A 66 5.61 4.68 -4.04
N ILE A 67 4.65 4.99 -3.16
CA ILE A 67 3.34 4.33 -3.10
C ILE A 67 2.25 5.37 -3.35
N ILE A 68 1.43 5.15 -4.37
CA ILE A 68 0.43 6.10 -4.86
C ILE A 68 -0.95 5.45 -4.84
N GLY A 69 -1.95 6.10 -4.23
CA GLY A 69 -3.32 5.58 -4.21
C GLY A 69 -4.35 6.48 -3.56
N THR A 70 -5.55 5.95 -3.31
CA THR A 70 -6.71 6.70 -2.78
C THR A 70 -7.27 6.11 -1.47
N VAL A 71 -8.07 5.05 -1.59
CA VAL A 71 -8.74 4.38 -0.48
C VAL A 71 -7.95 3.13 -0.11
N ASN A 72 -7.61 2.98 1.18
CA ASN A 72 -6.93 1.81 1.76
C ASN A 72 -5.72 1.35 0.96
N PHE A 73 -4.93 2.28 0.42
CA PHE A 73 -3.98 1.92 -0.64
C PHE A 73 -2.71 1.22 -0.14
N ILE A 74 -2.53 1.08 1.17
CA ILE A 74 -1.61 0.14 1.82
C ILE A 74 -2.43 -0.70 2.81
N PHE A 75 -2.69 -1.97 2.51
CA PHE A 75 -3.59 -2.79 3.32
C PHE A 75 -3.12 -4.24 3.45
N GLY A 76 -3.59 -4.92 4.48
CA GLY A 76 -3.31 -6.33 4.73
C GLY A 76 -2.90 -6.64 6.16
N ASN A 77 -2.24 -7.78 6.35
CA ASN A 77 -1.86 -8.32 7.66
C ASN A 77 -0.42 -8.87 7.68
N ALA A 78 0.47 -8.32 6.87
CA ALA A 78 1.91 -8.61 6.95
C ALA A 78 2.55 -7.99 8.21
N ASP A 79 3.76 -8.44 8.53
CA ASP A 79 4.74 -7.66 9.29
C ASP A 79 5.54 -6.83 8.28
N SER A 80 5.16 -5.57 8.10
CA SER A 80 5.66 -4.74 7.01
C SER A 80 6.26 -3.44 7.52
N VAL A 81 7.45 -3.11 7.02
CA VAL A 81 8.12 -1.84 7.29
C VAL A 81 8.33 -1.09 5.98
N LEU A 82 7.77 0.11 5.91
CA LEU A 82 8.03 1.09 4.87
C LEU A 82 8.98 2.13 5.45
N GLN A 83 10.19 2.21 4.90
CA GLN A 83 11.24 3.10 5.40
C GLN A 83 11.71 4.06 4.31
N ASN A 84 11.76 5.36 4.63
CA ASN A 84 12.18 6.40 3.69
C ASN A 84 11.38 6.40 2.37
N CYS A 85 10.12 5.96 2.42
CA CYS A 85 9.24 5.94 1.26
C CYS A 85 8.52 7.27 1.07
N LYS A 86 8.10 7.53 -0.17
CA LYS A 86 7.15 8.58 -0.52
C LYS A 86 5.75 7.98 -0.59
N ILE A 87 4.84 8.45 0.24
CA ILE A 87 3.44 7.99 0.28
C ILE A 87 2.58 9.12 -0.27
N LEU A 88 2.02 8.90 -1.45
CA LEU A 88 1.44 9.95 -2.28
C LEU A 88 -0.05 9.69 -2.55
N PRO A 89 -0.96 10.14 -1.66
CA PRO A 89 -2.39 10.08 -1.93
C PRO A 89 -2.74 10.95 -3.14
N ARG A 90 -3.64 10.45 -4.00
CA ARG A 90 -4.12 11.15 -5.20
C ARG A 90 -5.62 11.43 -5.13
N GLN A 91 -6.13 12.21 -6.08
CA GLN A 91 -7.55 12.56 -6.14
C GLN A 91 -8.42 11.27 -6.26
N PRO A 92 -9.36 11.02 -5.33
CA PRO A 92 -10.29 9.90 -5.40
C PRO A 92 -11.54 10.23 -6.24
N MET A 93 -12.49 9.30 -6.30
CA MET A 93 -13.81 9.62 -6.83
C MET A 93 -14.51 10.67 -5.95
N LYS A 94 -15.41 11.44 -6.56
CA LYS A 94 -16.25 12.39 -5.83
C LYS A 94 -17.00 11.67 -4.70
N GLY A 95 -16.96 12.24 -3.49
CA GLY A 95 -17.62 11.69 -2.31
C GLY A 95 -16.82 10.62 -1.55
N GLN A 96 -15.66 10.20 -2.06
CA GLN A 96 -14.75 9.31 -1.31
C GLN A 96 -13.79 10.11 -0.42
N LYS A 97 -13.34 9.44 0.64
CA LYS A 97 -12.23 9.88 1.50
C LYS A 97 -10.99 9.04 1.22
N ASN A 98 -9.82 9.63 1.37
CA ASN A 98 -8.56 8.89 1.27
C ASN A 98 -8.17 8.30 2.63
N THR A 99 -7.71 7.06 2.61
CA THR A 99 -7.14 6.37 3.78
C THR A 99 -5.85 5.72 3.33
N ILE A 100 -4.75 6.02 4.02
CA ILE A 100 -3.45 5.44 3.67
C ILE A 100 -3.43 3.96 4.02
N THR A 101 -3.70 3.65 5.29
CA THR A 101 -3.60 2.28 5.78
C THR A 101 -4.96 1.64 6.10
N ALA A 102 -5.05 0.34 5.86
CA ALA A 102 -6.13 -0.50 6.38
C ALA A 102 -5.52 -1.80 6.93
N GLN A 103 -5.04 -1.73 8.17
CA GLN A 103 -4.40 -2.85 8.86
C GLN A 103 -5.47 -3.87 9.29
N GLY A 104 -5.22 -5.15 9.00
CA GLY A 104 -6.19 -6.25 9.12
C GLY A 104 -5.84 -7.33 10.13
N ARG A 105 -5.10 -7.01 11.21
CA ARG A 105 -4.84 -7.95 12.31
C ARG A 105 -6.17 -8.31 12.98
N LYS A 106 -6.39 -9.60 13.22
CA LYS A 106 -7.62 -10.12 13.83
C LYS A 106 -7.38 -10.80 15.19
N ASP A 107 -6.15 -11.23 15.43
CA ASP A 107 -5.79 -11.94 16.65
C ASP A 107 -4.64 -11.17 17.32
N PRO A 108 -4.77 -10.78 18.61
CA PRO A 108 -3.72 -10.07 19.33
C PRO A 108 -2.40 -10.85 19.42
N ASN A 109 -2.42 -12.17 19.24
CA ASN A 109 -1.24 -13.03 19.21
C ASN A 109 -0.48 -13.00 17.88
N GLN A 110 -1.04 -12.35 16.84
CA GLN A 110 -0.32 -12.13 15.58
C GLN A 110 0.72 -11.01 15.75
N ASN A 111 1.95 -11.32 15.35
CA ASN A 111 3.09 -10.40 15.31
C ASN A 111 3.10 -9.56 14.02
N THR A 112 1.94 -9.04 13.61
CA THR A 112 1.77 -8.34 12.33
C THR A 112 1.46 -6.87 12.53
N GLY A 113 1.75 -6.06 11.50
CA GLY A 113 1.59 -4.62 11.56
C GLY A 113 2.14 -3.90 10.32
N ILE A 114 1.71 -2.65 10.14
CA ILE A 114 2.26 -1.75 9.12
C ILE A 114 3.02 -0.64 9.84
N SER A 115 4.33 -0.62 9.68
CA SER A 115 5.22 0.41 10.22
C SER A 115 5.63 1.39 9.13
N ILE A 116 5.40 2.68 9.36
CA ILE A 116 5.79 3.78 8.46
C ILE A 116 6.88 4.58 9.18
N HIS A 117 8.12 4.48 8.73
CA HIS A 117 9.28 5.02 9.43
C HIS A 117 10.12 5.93 8.54
N ARG A 118 10.27 7.21 8.93
CA ARG A 118 10.98 8.25 8.14
C ARG A 118 10.43 8.42 6.72
N CYS A 119 9.14 8.15 6.50
CA CYS A 119 8.50 8.38 5.21
C CYS A 119 8.03 9.84 5.09
N SER A 120 7.91 10.31 3.85
CA SER A 120 7.23 11.57 3.53
C SER A 120 5.83 11.27 3.02
N ILE A 121 4.83 11.95 3.59
CA ILE A 121 3.43 11.82 3.20
C ILE A 121 2.96 13.17 2.69
N TYR A 122 2.65 13.27 1.40
CA TYR A 122 2.19 14.49 0.76
C TYR A 122 1.40 14.16 -0.51
N PRO A 123 0.44 15.00 -0.93
CA PRO A 123 -0.43 14.68 -2.05
C PRO A 123 0.32 14.60 -3.38
N LEU A 124 -0.11 13.67 -4.25
CA LEU A 124 0.25 13.68 -5.66
C LEU A 124 -0.63 14.69 -6.40
N GLY A 125 -0.11 15.90 -6.60
CA GLY A 125 -0.86 17.02 -7.18
C GLY A 125 -1.76 17.70 -6.14
N GLY A 126 -2.80 18.40 -6.60
CA GLY A 126 -3.76 19.06 -5.72
C GLY A 126 -4.83 18.11 -5.19
N LEU A 127 -5.04 18.06 -3.87
CA LEU A 127 -6.21 17.45 -3.24
C LEU A 127 -7.12 18.54 -2.68
N THR A 128 -8.17 18.89 -3.40
CA THR A 128 -9.15 19.90 -2.96
C THR A 128 -10.45 19.23 -2.52
N GLY A 129 -10.91 19.53 -1.31
CA GLY A 129 -12.19 19.02 -0.79
C GLY A 129 -12.20 17.51 -0.51
N VAL A 130 -11.04 16.90 -0.28
CA VAL A 130 -10.90 15.47 0.04
C VAL A 130 -10.46 15.32 1.49
N GLN A 131 -11.22 14.57 2.28
CA GLN A 131 -10.78 14.17 3.62
C GLN A 131 -9.71 13.09 3.51
N MET A 132 -8.68 13.19 4.35
CA MET A 132 -7.55 12.28 4.35
C MET A 132 -7.23 11.80 5.76
N PHE A 133 -7.04 10.49 5.90
CA PHE A 133 -6.73 9.84 7.17
C PHE A 133 -5.52 8.93 7.02
N LEU A 134 -4.72 8.81 8.09
CA LEU A 134 -3.58 7.89 8.13
C LEU A 134 -4.01 6.42 8.05
N GLY A 135 -5.21 6.11 8.50
CA GLY A 135 -5.79 4.79 8.31
C GLY A 135 -7.16 4.63 8.92
N GLN A 136 -7.68 3.42 8.78
CA GLN A 136 -8.88 2.94 9.46
C GLN A 136 -8.71 1.45 9.79
N PRO A 137 -9.29 0.95 10.90
CA PRO A 137 -9.26 -0.47 11.20
C PRO A 137 -10.02 -1.25 10.11
N CYS A 138 -9.35 -2.21 9.46
CA CYS A 138 -10.00 -3.06 8.45
C CYS A 138 -10.79 -4.21 9.10
N LYS A 139 -10.39 -4.59 10.32
CA LYS A 139 -10.98 -5.65 11.13
C LYS A 139 -11.04 -5.19 12.60
N ASN A 140 -12.00 -5.75 13.34
CA ASN A 140 -12.17 -5.58 14.78
C ASN A 140 -11.27 -6.55 15.53
#